data_AF-K1MR81-F1
#
_entry.id   AF-K1MR81-F1
#
_cell.length_a   1.000
_cell.length_b   1.000
_cell.length_c   1.000
_cell.angle_alpha   90.00
_cell.angle_beta   90.00
_cell.angle_gamma   90.00
#
_symmetry.space_group_name_H-M   'P 1'
#
loop_
_entity.id
_entity.type
_entity.pdbx_description
1 polymer ?
#
loop_
_entity_poly.entity_id
_entity_poly.type
_entity_poly.pdbx_seq_one_letter_code
_entity_poly.pdbx_strand_id
1 'polypeptide(L)'
;MNKNEIALLAPANGQVIALSKTSDPIFSKGTMGDGFGLTPTDNTVLAPVSGTISMIAETKHAIGITTKDGLEVLVHMGVDTVGLKGEPFDVVIKNGQEVKAGDQIATMNIEMIKAKDLDTTIMTLITNSSMKLDGLDVTEGKAEAGDTVARAYLKESKEDSSDKKLSYDELATFIIKNVGGKDNINNLIHCITRLRFYLKDESKANDDILKNQRGILDVMHAGGQYQVVIGNEVTNVYDAVMKQLPGLSDNPSP
;
A
#
# COMPACT_ATOMS: atom_id res chain seq x y z
N MET A 1 2.05 -22.73 -6.32
CA MET A 1 1.88 -21.27 -6.39
C MET A 1 2.78 -20.69 -5.32
N ASN A 2 3.78 -19.90 -5.70
CA ASN A 2 4.61 -19.19 -4.74
C ASN A 2 3.71 -18.19 -4.00
N LYS A 3 3.75 -18.17 -2.67
CA LYS A 3 2.85 -17.34 -1.84
C LYS A 3 3.04 -15.82 -2.02
N ASN A 4 4.09 -15.40 -2.72
CA ASN A 4 4.49 -13.99 -2.85
C ASN A 4 4.40 -13.49 -4.30
N GLU A 5 3.54 -14.10 -5.12
CA GLU A 5 3.44 -13.75 -6.53
C GLU A 5 2.01 -13.43 -6.91
N ILE A 6 1.80 -12.28 -7.57
CA ILE A 6 0.52 -11.86 -8.12
C ILE A 6 0.66 -11.76 -9.64
N ALA A 7 -0.18 -12.50 -10.36
CA ALA A 7 -0.32 -12.36 -11.81
C ALA A 7 -1.20 -11.15 -12.13
N LEU A 8 -0.75 -10.30 -13.06
CA LEU A 8 -1.52 -9.21 -13.62
C LEU A 8 -1.92 -9.60 -15.06
N LEU A 9 -3.22 -9.52 -15.32
CA LEU A 9 -3.77 -9.84 -16.63
C LEU A 9 -3.75 -8.63 -17.57
N ALA A 10 -3.75 -8.90 -18.87
CA ALA A 10 -3.98 -7.90 -19.90
C ALA A 10 -5.38 -7.30 -19.72
N PRO A 11 -5.50 -5.97 -19.51
CA PRO A 11 -6.81 -5.34 -19.34
C PRO A 11 -7.63 -5.29 -20.63
N ALA A 12 -7.02 -5.52 -21.81
CA ALA A 12 -7.70 -5.54 -23.10
C ALA A 12 -6.89 -6.38 -24.09
N ASN A 13 -7.47 -6.70 -25.25
CA ASN A 13 -6.69 -7.22 -26.37
C ASN A 13 -5.77 -6.10 -26.87
N GLY A 14 -4.50 -6.40 -27.16
CA GLY A 14 -3.61 -5.37 -27.69
C GLY A 14 -2.13 -5.69 -27.65
N GLN A 15 -1.34 -4.63 -27.72
CA GLN A 15 0.12 -4.68 -27.67
C GLN A 15 0.60 -4.20 -26.30
N VAL A 16 1.18 -5.10 -25.52
CA VAL A 16 1.85 -4.80 -24.25
C VAL A 16 3.23 -4.24 -24.51
N ILE A 17 3.57 -3.19 -23.77
CA ILE A 17 4.89 -2.56 -23.76
C ILE A 17 5.34 -2.32 -22.33
N ALA A 18 6.66 -2.33 -22.11
CA ALA A 18 7.22 -1.88 -20.83
C ALA A 18 6.80 -0.44 -20.54
N LEU A 19 6.59 -0.10 -19.27
CA LEU A 19 6.15 1.24 -18.88
C LEU A 19 7.10 2.33 -19.37
N SER A 20 8.41 2.06 -19.36
CA SER A 20 9.47 2.95 -19.86
C SER A 20 9.39 3.27 -21.36
N LYS A 21 8.58 2.53 -22.14
CA LYS A 21 8.35 2.76 -23.57
C LYS A 21 7.04 3.52 -23.85
N THR A 22 6.27 3.88 -22.82
CA THR A 22 5.07 4.71 -22.96
C THR A 22 5.43 6.16 -23.31
N SER A 23 4.49 6.87 -23.94
CA SER A 23 4.68 8.23 -24.47
C SER A 23 4.75 9.31 -23.39
N ASP A 24 4.14 9.07 -22.22
CA ASP A 24 4.00 10.05 -21.16
C ASP A 24 5.14 9.93 -20.10
N PRO A 25 5.85 11.03 -19.78
CA PRO A 25 6.96 11.05 -18.82
C PRO A 25 6.63 10.70 -17.38
N ILE A 26 5.40 10.95 -16.90
CA ILE A 26 4.97 10.63 -15.53
C ILE A 26 4.95 9.11 -15.35
N PHE A 27 4.43 8.40 -16.35
CA PHE A 27 4.38 6.94 -16.35
C PHE A 27 5.72 6.32 -16.71
N SER A 28 6.35 6.73 -17.81
CA SER A 28 7.59 6.10 -18.30
C SER A 28 8.79 6.23 -17.37
N LYS A 29 8.81 7.24 -16.48
CA LYS A 29 9.82 7.38 -15.42
C LYS A 29 9.52 6.55 -14.17
N GLY A 30 8.38 5.87 -14.10
CA GLY A 30 7.95 5.08 -12.94
C GLY A 30 7.64 5.90 -11.69
N THR A 31 7.43 7.21 -11.81
CA THR A 31 7.22 8.09 -10.65
C THR A 31 5.92 7.76 -9.91
N MET A 32 4.91 7.27 -10.63
CA MET A 32 3.64 6.82 -10.04
C MET A 32 3.64 5.33 -9.66
N GLY A 33 4.75 4.63 -9.85
CA GLY A 33 4.94 3.22 -9.57
C GLY A 33 5.29 2.37 -10.80
N ASP A 34 5.59 1.10 -10.55
CA ASP A 34 5.90 0.10 -11.56
C ASP A 34 4.63 -0.37 -12.29
N GLY A 35 4.78 -0.88 -13.51
CA GLY A 35 3.63 -1.37 -14.27
C GLY A 35 3.96 -1.66 -15.73
N PHE A 36 2.93 -1.60 -16.56
CA PHE A 36 3.04 -1.77 -18.01
C PHE A 36 2.00 -0.92 -18.75
N GLY A 37 2.29 -0.64 -20.02
CA GLY A 37 1.32 -0.07 -20.95
C GLY A 37 0.75 -1.14 -21.86
N LEU A 38 -0.50 -0.98 -22.27
CA LEU A 38 -1.14 -1.81 -23.29
C LEU A 38 -1.86 -0.90 -24.28
N THR A 39 -1.48 -0.92 -25.56
CA THR A 39 -2.23 -0.23 -26.62
C THR A 39 -3.37 -1.15 -27.10
N PRO A 40 -4.63 -0.82 -26.82
CA PRO A 40 -5.74 -1.73 -27.03
C PRO A 40 -6.21 -1.76 -28.49
N THR A 41 -6.76 -2.90 -28.90
CA THR A 41 -7.37 -3.11 -30.22
C THR A 41 -8.89 -3.13 -30.22
N ASP A 42 -9.52 -3.17 -29.04
CA ASP A 42 -10.97 -3.09 -28.86
C ASP A 42 -11.35 -2.30 -27.60
N ASN A 43 -12.63 -1.99 -27.47
CA ASN A 43 -13.12 -1.09 -26.45
C ASN A 43 -13.28 -1.73 -25.06
N THR A 44 -13.02 -3.02 -24.89
CA THR A 44 -13.28 -3.72 -23.62
C THR A 44 -12.14 -3.48 -22.64
N VAL A 45 -12.49 -3.21 -21.37
CA VAL A 45 -11.49 -3.09 -20.30
C VAL A 45 -11.86 -4.04 -19.15
N LEU A 46 -10.94 -4.95 -18.86
CA LEU A 46 -11.02 -5.98 -17.82
C LEU A 46 -10.20 -5.59 -16.58
N ALA A 47 -10.59 -6.13 -15.43
CA ALA A 47 -9.81 -6.07 -14.21
C ALA A 47 -8.50 -6.88 -14.38
N PRO A 48 -7.32 -6.27 -14.24
CA PRO A 48 -6.05 -6.98 -14.34
C PRO A 48 -5.77 -7.87 -13.13
N VAL A 49 -6.44 -7.63 -12.00
CA VAL A 49 -6.28 -8.37 -10.74
C VAL A 49 -7.63 -8.56 -10.05
N SER A 50 -7.70 -9.51 -9.11
CA SER A 50 -8.86 -9.65 -8.22
C SER A 50 -8.69 -8.75 -7.00
N GLY A 51 -9.76 -8.09 -6.56
CA GLY A 51 -9.68 -7.18 -5.43
C GLY A 51 -10.95 -6.37 -5.21
N THR A 52 -10.84 -5.33 -4.40
CA THR A 52 -11.92 -4.37 -4.14
C THR A 52 -11.65 -3.08 -4.90
N ILE A 53 -12.67 -2.55 -5.57
CA ILE A 53 -12.61 -1.25 -6.23
C ILE A 53 -12.44 -0.16 -5.18
N SER A 54 -11.26 0.43 -5.10
CA SER A 54 -10.91 1.43 -4.09
C SER A 54 -11.26 2.85 -4.53
N MET A 55 -11.25 3.11 -5.84
CA MET A 55 -11.48 4.41 -6.43
C MET A 55 -11.96 4.28 -7.88
N ILE A 56 -12.88 5.15 -8.28
CA ILE A 56 -13.22 5.44 -9.67
C ILE A 56 -13.10 6.96 -9.80
N ALA A 57 -12.29 7.44 -10.74
CA ALA A 57 -12.13 8.87 -10.99
C ALA A 57 -13.47 9.50 -11.41
N GLU A 58 -13.67 10.78 -11.09
CA GLU A 58 -14.90 11.51 -11.45
C GLU A 58 -15.18 11.48 -12.96
N THR A 59 -14.12 11.67 -13.76
CA THR A 59 -14.19 11.57 -15.23
C THR A 59 -13.99 10.14 -15.75
N LYS A 60 -14.09 9.13 -14.88
CA LYS A 60 -14.12 7.69 -15.19
C LYS A 60 -12.90 7.09 -15.90
N HIS A 61 -11.90 7.88 -16.28
CA HIS A 61 -10.70 7.43 -16.99
C HIS A 61 -9.76 6.55 -16.17
N ALA A 62 -9.91 6.51 -14.84
CA ALA A 62 -9.03 5.74 -13.97
C ALA A 62 -9.80 4.97 -12.90
N ILE A 63 -9.38 3.73 -12.64
CA ILE A 63 -10.01 2.80 -11.70
C ILE A 63 -8.91 2.18 -10.83
N GLY A 64 -9.02 2.38 -9.52
CA GLY A 64 -8.16 1.76 -8.50
C GLY A 64 -8.74 0.45 -7.98
N ILE A 65 -7.90 -0.56 -7.83
CA ILE A 65 -8.23 -1.89 -7.31
C ILE A 65 -7.20 -2.23 -6.23
N THR A 66 -7.68 -2.56 -5.02
CA THR A 66 -6.82 -3.04 -3.94
C THR A 66 -6.97 -4.54 -3.81
N THR A 67 -5.88 -5.31 -3.95
CA THR A 67 -5.89 -6.76 -3.78
C THR A 67 -6.00 -7.15 -2.30
N LYS A 68 -6.30 -8.42 -2.01
CA LYS A 68 -6.34 -8.93 -0.62
C LYS A 68 -5.00 -8.82 0.10
N ASP A 69 -3.91 -8.83 -0.65
CA ASP A 69 -2.53 -8.68 -0.15
C ASP A 69 -2.09 -7.21 0.00
N GLY A 70 -3.02 -6.27 -0.24
CA GLY A 70 -2.78 -4.83 -0.11
C GLY A 70 -1.99 -4.22 -1.28
N LEU A 71 -1.92 -4.90 -2.42
CA LEU A 71 -1.35 -4.32 -3.64
C LEU A 71 -2.36 -3.32 -4.23
N GLU A 72 -1.94 -2.09 -4.49
CA GLU A 72 -2.78 -1.06 -5.10
C GLU A 72 -2.51 -0.99 -6.59
N VAL A 73 -3.49 -1.42 -7.39
CA VAL A 73 -3.41 -1.46 -8.84
C VAL A 73 -4.31 -0.39 -9.45
N LEU A 74 -3.75 0.49 -10.28
CA LEU A 74 -4.47 1.53 -11.00
C LEU A 74 -4.54 1.16 -12.48
N VAL A 75 -5.75 1.12 -13.03
CA VAL A 75 -6.02 1.03 -14.46
C VAL A 75 -6.35 2.43 -14.96
N HIS A 76 -5.42 3.06 -15.68
CA HIS A 76 -5.59 4.39 -16.26
C HIS A 76 -5.77 4.28 -17.78
N MET A 77 -6.90 4.74 -18.30
CA MET A 77 -7.35 4.52 -19.67
C MET A 77 -7.00 5.73 -20.56
N GLY A 78 -5.94 5.58 -21.37
CA GLY A 78 -5.41 6.62 -22.26
C GLY A 78 -4.60 7.69 -21.52
N VAL A 79 -3.92 8.55 -22.28
CA VAL A 79 -3.12 9.68 -21.78
C VAL A 79 -3.90 10.99 -21.96
N ASP A 80 -3.87 11.87 -20.96
CA ASP A 80 -4.57 13.16 -20.94
C ASP A 80 -6.10 13.08 -21.17
N THR A 81 -6.69 11.90 -20.97
CA THR A 81 -8.12 11.64 -21.19
C THR A 81 -9.04 12.24 -20.13
N VAL A 82 -8.49 12.75 -19.03
CA VAL A 82 -9.26 13.48 -18.00
C VAL A 82 -10.03 14.66 -18.60
N GLY A 83 -9.47 15.33 -19.62
CA GLY A 83 -10.10 16.45 -20.32
C GLY A 83 -11.34 16.08 -21.12
N LEU A 84 -11.58 14.79 -21.36
CA LEU A 84 -12.74 14.27 -22.09
C LEU A 84 -13.97 14.08 -21.20
N LYS A 85 -13.89 14.44 -19.91
CA LYS A 85 -15.03 14.53 -18.98
C LYS A 85 -15.88 13.27 -18.88
N GLY A 86 -15.28 12.09 -19.08
CA GLY A 86 -15.96 10.81 -19.00
C GLY A 86 -16.72 10.38 -20.25
N GLU A 87 -16.77 11.20 -21.32
CA GLU A 87 -17.50 10.86 -22.55
C GLU A 87 -17.07 9.53 -23.20
N PRO A 88 -15.77 9.17 -23.27
CA PRO A 88 -15.35 7.92 -23.89
C PRO A 88 -15.54 6.69 -23.01
N PHE A 89 -15.91 6.85 -21.74
CA PHE A 89 -15.80 5.80 -20.73
C PHE A 89 -17.17 5.42 -20.17
N ASP A 90 -17.53 4.15 -20.32
CA ASP A 90 -18.65 3.54 -19.60
C ASP A 90 -18.14 2.55 -18.57
N VAL A 91 -18.31 2.86 -17.28
CA VAL A 91 -17.80 2.05 -16.16
C VAL A 91 -18.97 1.25 -15.58
N VAL A 92 -18.83 -0.07 -15.53
CA VAL A 92 -19.93 -1.00 -15.16
C VAL A 92 -19.84 -1.51 -13.72
N ILE A 93 -18.93 -0.92 -12.93
CA ILE A 93 -18.65 -1.24 -11.53
C ILE A 93 -18.82 -0.01 -10.62
N LYS A 94 -18.80 -0.22 -9.31
CA LYS A 94 -18.90 0.84 -8.30
C LYS A 94 -17.78 0.75 -7.25
N ASN A 95 -17.49 1.87 -6.60
CA ASN A 95 -16.59 1.90 -5.43
C ASN A 95 -17.06 0.90 -4.35
N GLY A 96 -16.09 0.20 -3.76
CA GLY A 96 -16.32 -0.86 -2.76
C GLY A 96 -16.79 -2.20 -3.32
N GLN A 97 -17.02 -2.33 -4.62
CA GLN A 97 -17.36 -3.60 -5.25
C GLN A 97 -16.15 -4.55 -5.27
N GLU A 98 -16.37 -5.84 -5.01
CA GLU A 98 -15.36 -6.87 -5.28
C GLU A 98 -15.43 -7.31 -6.75
N VAL A 99 -14.27 -7.48 -7.38
CA VAL A 99 -14.10 -7.98 -8.75
C VAL A 99 -13.08 -9.11 -8.78
N LYS A 100 -13.22 -10.01 -9.75
CA LYS A 100 -12.23 -11.01 -10.11
C LYS A 100 -11.39 -10.53 -11.28
N ALA A 101 -10.15 -10.99 -11.33
CA ALA A 101 -9.29 -10.77 -12.49
C ALA A 101 -9.98 -11.33 -13.75
N GLY A 102 -10.06 -10.52 -14.79
CA GLY A 102 -10.78 -10.82 -16.03
C GLY A 102 -12.25 -10.36 -16.06
N ASP A 103 -12.81 -9.89 -14.94
CA ASP A 103 -14.15 -9.27 -14.97
C ASP A 103 -14.11 -7.97 -15.79
N GLN A 104 -15.14 -7.71 -16.60
CA GLN A 104 -15.26 -6.44 -17.29
C GLN A 104 -15.55 -5.31 -16.29
N ILE A 105 -14.74 -4.25 -16.33
CA ILE A 105 -14.87 -3.09 -15.44
C ILE A 105 -15.29 -1.82 -16.18
N ALA A 106 -14.94 -1.71 -17.46
CA ALA A 106 -15.32 -0.57 -18.27
C ALA A 106 -15.37 -0.89 -19.77
N THR A 107 -15.89 0.04 -20.55
CA THR A 107 -15.59 0.20 -21.96
C THR A 107 -14.92 1.54 -22.21
N MET A 108 -13.96 1.57 -23.13
CA MET A 108 -13.23 2.76 -23.56
C MET A 108 -13.43 2.93 -25.07
N ASN A 109 -14.07 4.02 -25.50
CA ASN A 109 -14.24 4.34 -26.90
C ASN A 109 -12.93 4.85 -27.51
N ILE A 110 -12.15 3.91 -28.08
CA ILE A 110 -10.84 4.18 -28.69
C ILE A 110 -10.94 5.16 -29.86
N GLU A 111 -11.99 5.04 -30.68
CA GLU A 111 -12.17 5.92 -31.85
C GLU A 111 -12.39 7.37 -31.42
N MET A 112 -13.17 7.59 -30.36
CA MET A 112 -13.40 8.92 -29.80
C MET A 112 -12.12 9.54 -29.25
N ILE A 113 -11.29 8.76 -28.56
CA ILE A 113 -10.01 9.25 -28.02
C ILE A 113 -9.05 9.57 -29.17
N LYS A 114 -8.94 8.69 -30.18
CA LYS A 114 -8.13 8.93 -31.38
C LYS A 114 -8.59 10.15 -32.18
N ALA A 115 -9.89 10.42 -32.25
CA ALA A 115 -10.44 11.61 -32.91
C ALA A 115 -10.08 12.93 -32.19
N LYS A 116 -9.49 12.86 -30.99
CA LYS A 116 -8.94 13.99 -30.24
C LYS A 116 -7.41 14.02 -30.27
N ASP A 117 -6.77 13.18 -31.09
CA ASP A 117 -5.32 13.03 -31.20
C ASP A 117 -4.64 12.64 -29.88
N LEU A 118 -5.36 11.89 -29.04
CA LEU A 118 -4.87 11.41 -27.74
C LEU A 118 -4.43 9.94 -27.80
N ASP A 119 -3.47 9.59 -26.95
CA ASP A 119 -2.95 8.22 -26.82
C ASP A 119 -3.97 7.33 -26.09
N THR A 120 -4.26 6.17 -26.66
CA THR A 120 -5.24 5.21 -26.12
C THR A 120 -4.60 4.14 -25.25
N THR A 121 -3.30 4.21 -24.98
CA THR A 121 -2.59 3.24 -24.16
C THR A 121 -3.21 3.17 -22.76
N ILE A 122 -3.57 1.97 -22.34
CA ILE A 122 -4.04 1.70 -20.97
C ILE A 122 -2.81 1.43 -20.12
N MET A 123 -2.61 2.22 -19.07
CA MET A 123 -1.54 2.01 -18.11
C MET A 123 -2.09 1.19 -16.93
N THR A 124 -1.50 0.04 -16.68
CA THR A 124 -1.75 -0.76 -15.47
C THR A 124 -0.57 -0.59 -14.54
N LEU A 125 -0.79 0.09 -13.41
CA LEU A 125 0.26 0.55 -12.50
C LEU A 125 0.06 -0.03 -11.12
N ILE A 126 1.15 -0.25 -10.41
CA ILE A 126 1.18 -0.64 -9.01
C ILE A 126 1.65 0.58 -8.22
N THR A 127 0.72 1.33 -7.64
CA THR A 127 0.98 2.66 -7.07
C THR A 127 1.79 2.62 -5.78
N ASN A 128 1.73 1.50 -5.05
CA ASN A 128 2.53 1.26 -3.85
C ASN A 128 3.70 0.28 -4.09
N SER A 129 4.20 0.23 -5.33
CA SER A 129 5.27 -0.68 -5.77
C SER A 129 6.55 -0.56 -4.95
N SER A 130 7.01 0.65 -4.65
CA SER A 130 8.21 0.88 -3.82
C SER A 130 8.12 0.24 -2.43
N MET A 131 6.91 0.11 -1.88
CA MET A 131 6.65 -0.49 -0.57
C MET A 131 6.42 -2.00 -0.67
N LYS A 132 5.69 -2.45 -1.69
CA LYS A 132 5.15 -3.82 -1.76
C LYS A 132 5.91 -4.76 -2.71
N LEU A 133 6.64 -4.27 -3.71
CA LEU A 133 7.27 -5.11 -4.73
C LEU A 133 8.77 -5.29 -4.52
N ASP A 134 9.23 -6.54 -4.63
CA ASP A 134 10.63 -6.89 -4.79
C ASP A 134 11.04 -6.90 -6.29
N GLY A 135 10.07 -7.12 -7.17
CA GLY A 135 10.27 -7.04 -8.62
C GLY A 135 8.96 -7.15 -9.41
N LEU A 136 9.04 -6.83 -10.69
CA LEU A 136 7.95 -6.96 -11.66
C LEU A 136 8.50 -7.46 -12.99
N ASP A 137 8.08 -8.64 -13.41
CA ASP A 137 8.39 -9.17 -14.73
C ASP A 137 7.24 -8.86 -15.69
N VAL A 138 7.53 -8.16 -16.79
CA VAL A 138 6.55 -7.80 -17.83
C VAL A 138 6.86 -8.55 -19.12
N THR A 139 5.85 -9.23 -19.68
CA THR A 139 5.91 -9.86 -20.99
C THR A 139 5.40 -8.88 -22.04
N GLU A 140 6.33 -8.26 -22.79
CA GLU A 140 5.99 -7.42 -23.93
C GLU A 140 5.56 -8.26 -25.14
N GLY A 141 4.61 -7.76 -25.93
CA GLY A 141 4.10 -8.49 -27.08
C GLY A 141 2.61 -8.32 -27.29
N LYS A 142 2.08 -9.04 -28.28
CA LYS A 142 0.63 -9.17 -28.44
C LYS A 142 0.07 -10.02 -27.31
N ALA A 143 -1.05 -9.59 -26.74
CA ALA A 143 -1.77 -10.32 -25.70
C ALA A 143 -3.28 -10.25 -25.95
N GLU A 144 -3.98 -11.31 -25.60
CA GLU A 144 -5.44 -11.33 -25.51
C GLU A 144 -5.89 -10.84 -24.12
N ALA A 145 -7.08 -10.25 -24.05
CA ALA A 145 -7.66 -9.80 -22.80
C ALA A 145 -7.78 -10.97 -21.82
N GLY A 146 -7.22 -10.82 -20.61
CA GLY A 146 -7.17 -11.89 -19.62
C GLY A 146 -5.90 -12.75 -19.67
N ASP A 147 -5.01 -12.60 -20.66
CA ASP A 147 -3.68 -13.23 -20.64
C ASP A 147 -2.85 -12.69 -19.48
N THR A 148 -2.05 -13.55 -18.84
CA THR A 148 -1.06 -13.05 -17.86
C THR A 148 0.08 -12.37 -18.59
N VAL A 149 0.22 -11.06 -18.38
CA VAL A 149 1.23 -10.22 -19.05
C VAL A 149 2.26 -9.65 -18.10
N ALA A 150 2.00 -9.68 -16.80
CA ALA A 150 3.01 -9.37 -15.80
C ALA A 150 2.90 -10.26 -14.55
N ARG A 151 4.04 -10.45 -13.88
CA ARG A 151 4.15 -11.16 -12.60
C ARG A 151 4.82 -10.23 -11.60
N ALA A 152 4.03 -9.81 -10.60
CA ALA A 152 4.50 -8.99 -9.50
C ALA A 152 5.02 -9.89 -8.38
N TYR A 153 6.26 -9.69 -7.98
CA TYR A 153 6.88 -10.37 -6.85
C TYR A 153 6.76 -9.47 -5.63
N LEU A 154 5.94 -9.89 -4.68
CA LEU A 154 5.77 -9.15 -3.44
C LEU A 154 7.02 -9.30 -2.58
N LYS A 155 7.44 -8.21 -1.94
CA LYS A 155 8.43 -8.29 -0.86
C LYS A 155 7.91 -9.29 0.16
N GLU A 156 8.80 -10.16 0.64
CA GLU A 156 8.49 -10.95 1.82
C GLU A 156 8.07 -9.99 2.93
N SER A 157 6.85 -10.20 3.42
CA SER A 157 6.42 -9.56 4.65
C SER A 157 7.38 -9.99 5.76
N LYS A 158 8.32 -9.12 6.12
CA LYS A 158 8.50 -8.90 7.54
C LYS A 158 7.10 -8.49 8.00
N GLU A 159 6.48 -9.25 8.91
CA GLU A 159 5.14 -8.95 9.43
C GLU A 159 5.08 -7.49 9.89
N ASP A 160 4.72 -6.59 8.98
CA ASP A 160 4.51 -5.18 9.25
C ASP A 160 3.11 -5.12 9.87
N SER A 161 3.09 -5.28 11.19
CA SER A 161 1.91 -5.09 12.06
C SER A 161 1.43 -3.62 12.08
N SER A 162 2.04 -2.77 11.25
CA SER A 162 1.96 -1.32 11.22
C SER A 162 0.64 -0.78 10.68
N ASP A 163 -0.08 -1.52 9.81
CA ASP A 163 -1.37 -1.06 9.26
C ASP A 163 -2.58 -1.32 10.17
N LYS A 164 -2.50 -2.33 11.06
CA LYS A 164 -3.58 -2.63 12.01
C LYS A 164 -3.50 -1.67 13.19
N LYS A 165 -4.57 -0.90 13.44
CA LYS A 165 -4.74 -0.19 14.72
C LYS A 165 -4.87 -1.23 15.83
N LEU A 166 -3.81 -1.41 16.61
CA LEU A 166 -3.78 -2.32 17.75
C LEU A 166 -4.69 -1.77 18.88
N SER A 167 -5.32 -2.68 19.63
CA SER A 167 -5.88 -2.35 20.94
C SER A 167 -4.78 -1.92 21.91
N TYR A 168 -5.12 -1.29 23.04
CA TYR A 168 -4.10 -0.85 24.01
C TYR A 168 -3.29 -2.04 24.58
N ASP A 169 -3.92 -3.19 24.82
CA ASP A 169 -3.23 -4.41 25.28
C ASP A 169 -2.28 -4.96 24.19
N GLU A 170 -2.70 -4.98 22.93
CA GLU A 170 -1.85 -5.40 21.79
C GLU A 170 -0.69 -4.41 21.57
N LEU A 171 -0.95 -3.10 21.66
CA LEU A 171 0.06 -2.06 21.51
C LEU A 171 1.08 -2.10 22.66
N ALA A 172 0.62 -2.33 23.90
CA ALA A 172 1.50 -2.54 25.04
C ALA A 172 2.40 -3.77 24.85
N THR A 173 1.84 -4.88 24.37
CA THR A 173 2.60 -6.11 24.05
C THR A 173 3.67 -5.81 23.00
N PHE A 174 3.28 -5.10 21.94
CA PHE A 174 4.16 -4.68 20.86
C PHE A 174 5.29 -3.79 21.37
N ILE A 175 5.00 -2.79 22.20
CA ILE A 175 5.99 -1.87 22.76
C ILE A 175 6.98 -2.64 23.64
N ILE A 176 6.50 -3.45 24.60
CA ILE A 176 7.35 -4.24 25.51
C ILE A 176 8.31 -5.13 24.72
N LYS A 177 7.83 -5.82 23.68
CA LYS A 177 8.67 -6.66 22.83
C LYS A 177 9.76 -5.83 22.15
N ASN A 178 9.40 -4.70 21.58
CA ASN A 178 10.31 -3.91 20.73
C ASN A 178 11.21 -2.94 21.49
N VAL A 179 11.01 -2.72 22.79
CA VAL A 179 12.02 -2.10 23.67
C VAL A 179 13.04 -3.11 24.22
N GLY A 180 13.07 -4.34 23.70
CA GLY A 180 14.01 -5.39 24.11
C GLY A 180 13.45 -6.40 25.12
N GLY A 181 12.14 -6.40 25.36
CA GLY A 181 11.45 -7.33 26.24
C GLY A 181 11.31 -6.85 27.68
N LYS A 182 10.49 -7.56 28.48
CA LYS A 182 10.20 -7.23 29.88
C LYS A 182 11.45 -7.10 30.73
N ASP A 183 12.41 -8.00 30.52
CA ASP A 183 13.66 -8.04 31.28
C ASP A 183 14.58 -6.85 30.98
N ASN A 184 14.37 -6.14 29.87
CA ASN A 184 15.14 -4.95 29.50
C ASN A 184 14.62 -3.67 30.17
N ILE A 185 13.43 -3.70 30.78
CA ILE A 185 12.80 -2.53 31.37
C ILE A 185 13.14 -2.46 32.86
N ASN A 186 13.85 -1.41 33.28
CA ASN A 186 14.10 -1.14 34.70
C ASN A 186 12.94 -0.37 35.33
N ASN A 187 12.45 0.66 34.63
CA ASN A 187 11.37 1.51 35.11
C ASN A 187 10.60 2.10 33.92
N LEU A 188 9.36 2.49 34.15
CA LEU A 188 8.49 3.14 33.19
C LEU A 188 7.71 4.24 33.90
N ILE A 189 7.73 5.44 33.34
CA ILE A 189 6.86 6.54 33.72
C ILE A 189 6.17 7.10 32.48
N HIS A 190 5.15 7.93 32.64
CA HIS A 190 4.56 8.63 31.50
C HIS A 190 4.32 10.11 31.81
N CYS A 191 4.30 10.93 30.76
CA CYS A 191 3.82 12.30 30.80
C CYS A 191 2.61 12.44 29.87
N ILE A 192 2.15 13.66 29.60
CA ILE A 192 0.90 13.95 28.85
C ILE A 192 0.85 13.25 27.47
N THR A 193 1.99 13.03 26.81
CA THR A 193 2.00 12.45 25.44
C THR A 193 2.96 11.28 25.23
N ARG A 194 3.74 10.87 26.24
CA ARG A 194 4.85 9.92 26.04
C ARG A 194 5.00 8.94 27.19
N LEU A 195 5.31 7.70 26.82
CA LEU A 195 5.91 6.72 27.71
C LEU A 195 7.42 6.97 27.77
N ARG A 196 8.01 6.85 28.95
CA ARG A 196 9.45 7.05 29.19
C ARG A 196 9.97 5.81 29.88
N PHE A 197 10.70 5.00 29.13
CA PHE A 197 11.34 3.78 29.60
C PHE A 197 12.75 4.10 30.07
N TYR A 198 13.12 3.53 31.21
CA TYR A 198 14.50 3.36 31.62
C TYR A 198 14.89 1.94 31.27
N LEU A 199 15.68 1.77 30.20
CA LEU A 199 16.10 0.47 29.72
C LEU A 199 17.45 0.08 30.35
N LYS A 200 17.69 -1.22 30.52
CA LYS A 200 19.01 -1.76 30.88
C LYS A 200 20.00 -1.59 29.74
N ASP A 201 19.51 -1.77 28.52
CA ASP A 201 20.29 -1.69 27.29
C ASP A 201 19.41 -1.13 26.17
N GLU A 202 19.65 0.12 25.77
CA GLU A 202 18.90 0.77 24.69
C GLU A 202 19.18 0.14 23.32
N SER A 203 20.32 -0.54 23.11
CA SER A 203 20.65 -1.16 21.82
C SER A 203 19.75 -2.35 21.44
N LYS A 204 18.99 -2.87 22.41
CA LYS A 204 17.99 -3.92 22.20
C LYS A 204 16.64 -3.38 21.73
N ALA A 205 16.46 -2.06 21.76
CA ALA A 205 15.25 -1.44 21.28
C ALA A 205 15.28 -1.31 19.75
N ASN A 206 14.11 -1.43 19.13
CA ASN A 206 13.94 -1.36 17.68
C ASN A 206 13.18 -0.08 17.31
N ASP A 207 13.89 1.04 17.21
CA ASP A 207 13.35 2.36 16.89
C ASP A 207 12.47 2.36 15.64
N ASP A 208 12.99 1.80 14.55
CA ASP A 208 12.30 1.79 13.26
C ASP A 208 10.99 1.00 13.34
N ILE A 209 10.97 -0.12 14.07
CA ILE A 209 9.76 -0.92 14.24
C ILE A 209 8.72 -0.16 15.08
N LEU A 210 9.16 0.52 16.14
CA LEU A 210 8.28 1.29 17.02
C LEU A 210 7.71 2.52 16.30
N LYS A 211 8.53 3.27 15.56
CA LYS A 211 8.09 4.46 14.81
C LYS A 211 7.09 4.13 13.70
N ASN A 212 7.20 2.95 13.10
CA ASN A 212 6.30 2.54 12.03
C ASN A 212 4.98 1.92 12.52
N GLN A 213 4.76 1.74 13.83
CA GLN A 213 3.51 1.18 14.34
C GLN A 213 2.41 2.24 14.48
N ARG A 214 1.25 2.02 13.86
CA ARG A 214 0.08 2.88 14.06
C ARG A 214 -0.31 2.96 15.54
N GLY A 215 -0.36 4.18 16.06
CA GLY A 215 -0.57 4.48 17.49
C GLY A 215 0.69 4.99 18.20
N ILE A 216 1.85 4.90 17.55
CA ILE A 216 3.11 5.52 17.97
C ILE A 216 3.40 6.66 16.98
N LEU A 217 3.59 7.86 17.49
CA LEU A 217 3.84 9.08 16.71
C LEU A 217 5.33 9.28 16.44
N ASP A 218 6.19 8.91 17.39
CA ASP A 218 7.64 9.05 17.30
C ASP A 218 8.35 8.26 18.41
N VAL A 219 9.66 8.05 18.26
CA VAL A 219 10.57 7.55 19.30
C VAL A 219 11.77 8.47 19.42
N MET A 220 12.12 8.84 20.64
CA MET A 220 13.23 9.75 20.92
C MET A 220 14.01 9.35 22.18
N HIS A 221 15.28 9.73 22.22
CA HIS A 221 16.21 9.44 23.30
C HIS A 221 16.66 10.75 23.92
N ALA A 222 16.25 11.01 25.16
CA ALA A 222 16.60 12.25 25.85
C ALA A 222 16.66 12.06 27.36
N GLY A 223 17.70 12.60 28.00
CA GLY A 223 17.87 12.57 29.45
C GLY A 223 18.03 11.16 30.03
N GLY A 224 18.65 10.23 29.28
CA GLY A 224 18.80 8.83 29.69
C GLY A 224 17.50 8.02 29.68
N GLN A 225 16.48 8.52 28.99
CA GLN A 225 15.18 7.88 28.82
C GLN A 225 14.94 7.54 27.36
N TYR A 226 14.45 6.33 27.12
CA TYR A 226 13.90 5.88 25.85
C TYR A 226 12.41 6.27 25.81
N GLN A 227 12.04 7.21 24.94
CA GLN A 227 10.69 7.78 24.92
C GLN A 227 9.89 7.31 23.72
N VAL A 228 8.69 6.80 23.95
CA VAL A 228 7.73 6.43 22.92
C VAL A 228 6.59 7.45 22.95
N VAL A 229 6.41 8.21 21.87
CA VAL A 229 5.37 9.24 21.75
C VAL A 229 4.08 8.59 21.30
N ILE A 230 3.03 8.67 22.11
CA ILE A 230 1.70 8.08 21.83
C ILE A 230 0.67 9.18 21.52
N GLY A 231 0.85 10.38 22.11
CA GLY A 231 -0.14 11.45 22.06
C GLY A 231 -1.20 11.32 23.17
N ASN A 232 -2.43 11.73 22.90
CA ASN A 232 -3.49 11.86 23.91
C ASN A 232 -3.92 10.53 24.55
N GLU A 233 -3.58 9.40 23.94
CA GLU A 233 -3.95 8.06 24.39
C GLU A 233 -2.91 7.41 25.33
N VAL A 234 -1.86 8.16 25.71
CA VAL A 234 -0.72 7.62 26.47
C VAL A 234 -1.11 6.94 27.78
N THR A 235 -2.09 7.46 28.52
CA THR A 235 -2.51 6.88 29.81
C THR A 235 -3.12 5.49 29.62
N ASN A 236 -3.95 5.30 28.60
CA ASN A 236 -4.54 4.00 28.29
C ASN A 236 -3.46 2.96 27.92
N VAL A 237 -2.44 3.39 27.16
CA VAL A 237 -1.31 2.54 26.80
C VAL A 237 -0.42 2.25 28.01
N TYR A 238 -0.19 3.23 28.87
CA TYR A 238 0.57 3.07 30.12
C TYR A 238 -0.05 2.00 31.03
N ASP A 239 -1.35 2.09 31.28
CA ASP A 239 -2.07 1.15 32.13
C ASP A 239 -1.99 -0.29 31.56
N ALA A 240 -2.11 -0.42 30.24
CA ALA A 240 -1.95 -1.69 29.55
C ALA A 240 -0.52 -2.26 29.66
N VAL A 241 0.52 -1.41 29.60
CA VAL A 241 1.91 -1.83 29.81
C VAL A 241 2.15 -2.25 31.25
N MET A 242 1.67 -1.47 32.24
CA MET A 242 1.83 -1.79 33.67
C MET A 242 1.12 -3.09 34.06
N LYS A 243 -0.07 -3.34 33.51
CA LYS A 243 -0.79 -4.62 33.67
C LYS A 243 0.03 -5.83 33.20
N GLN A 244 0.89 -5.64 32.20
CA GLN A 244 1.75 -6.69 31.64
C GLN A 244 3.13 -6.79 32.31
N LEU A 245 3.48 -5.84 33.18
CA LEU A 245 4.72 -5.78 33.95
C LEU A 245 4.45 -5.80 35.48
N PRO A 246 3.78 -6.85 36.01
CA PRO A 246 3.51 -6.94 37.44
C PRO A 246 4.83 -7.08 38.20
N GLY A 247 5.28 -6.01 38.85
CA GLY A 247 6.56 -5.94 39.56
C GLY A 247 7.42 -4.72 39.23
N LEU A 248 7.08 -3.97 38.17
CA LEU A 248 7.64 -2.64 37.99
C LEU A 248 7.03 -1.71 39.04
N SER A 249 7.89 -1.04 39.81
CA SER A 249 7.45 -0.10 40.84
C SER A 249 7.00 1.20 40.19
N ASP A 250 5.78 1.67 40.50
CA ASP A 250 5.19 2.93 39.98
C ASP A 250 5.80 4.19 40.64
N ASN A 251 7.05 4.09 41.12
CA ASN A 251 7.71 5.15 41.84
C ASN A 251 8.60 5.95 40.88
N PRO A 252 8.41 7.28 40.78
CA PRO A 252 9.45 8.13 40.22
C PRO A 252 10.66 7.99 41.15
N SER A 253 11.71 7.32 40.70
CA SER A 253 12.97 7.37 41.43
C SER A 253 13.44 8.84 41.44
N PRO A 254 13.91 9.34 42.60
CA PRO A 254 14.22 10.76 42.84
C PRO A 254 15.36 11.29 41.98
#